data_AF-A0A1C7I889-F1
#
_entry.id   AF-A0A1C7I889-F1
#
_cell.length_a   1.000
_cell.length_b   1.000
_cell.length_c   1.000
_cell.angle_alpha   90.00
_cell.angle_beta   90.00
_cell.angle_gamma   90.00
#
_symmetry.space_group_name_H-M   'P 1'
#
loop_
_entity.id
_entity.type
_entity.pdbx_description
1 polymer ?
#
loop_
_entity_poly.entity_id
_entity_poly.type
_entity_poly.pdbx_seq_one_letter_code
_entity_poly.pdbx_strand_id
1 'polypeptide(L)' 'MEYSKKMRVLFNKPGGTAGKGSMMVRVTIPSEFVKALEITPENKEVIVSLKDNKIIIEKA' A
#
# COMPACT_ATOMS: atom_id res chain seq x y z
N MET A 1 -13.37 0.91 16.81
CA MET A 1 -14.03 0.04 15.83
C MET A 1 -12.93 -0.58 15.00
N GLU A 2 -12.78 -1.90 15.04
CA GLU A 2 -11.75 -2.60 14.25
C GLU A 2 -12.36 -2.97 12.90
N TYR A 3 -11.82 -2.42 11.81
CA TYR A 3 -12.30 -2.69 10.46
C TYR A 3 -11.15 -3.28 9.65
N SER A 4 -11.34 -4.51 9.16
CA SER A 4 -10.37 -5.20 8.31
C SER A 4 -11.04 -5.68 7.02
N LYS A 5 -10.28 -5.67 5.92
CA LYS A 5 -10.77 -6.12 4.61
C LYS A 5 -9.72 -7.02 3.97
N LYS A 6 -10.14 -8.19 3.50
CA LYS A 6 -9.26 -9.11 2.76
C LYS A 6 -9.02 -8.55 1.37
N MET A 7 -7.76 -8.26 1.07
CA MET A 7 -7.31 -7.74 -0.22
C MET A 7 -6.29 -8.69 -0.86
N ARG A 8 -6.10 -8.59 -2.17
CA ARG A 8 -5.06 -9.33 -2.89
C ARG A 8 -3.86 -8.41 -3.12
N VAL A 9 -2.67 -8.97 -3.00
CA VAL A 9 -1.43 -8.33 -3.45
C VAL A 9 -1.33 -8.53 -4.96
N LEU A 10 -1.06 -7.46 -5.69
CA LEU A 10 -0.86 -7.48 -7.13
C LEU A 10 0.63 -7.60 -7.42
N PHE A 11 0.96 -8.50 -8.33
CA PHE A 11 2.30 -8.73 -8.84
C PHE A 11 2.29 -8.42 -10.34
N ASN A 12 2.90 -7.31 -10.72
CA ASN A 12 2.95 -6.87 -12.11
C ASN A 12 4.38 -6.88 -12.62
N LYS A 13 4.55 -7.17 -13.91
CA LYS A 13 5.83 -6.92 -14.58
C LYS A 13 6.03 -5.40 -14.72
N PRO A 14 7.19 -4.86 -14.34
CA PRO A 14 7.47 -3.46 -14.59
C PRO A 14 7.65 -3.23 -16.10
N GLY A 15 7.41 -2.00 -16.56
CA GLY A 15 7.40 -1.65 -17.98
C GLY A 15 8.74 -1.85 -18.69
N GLY A 16 8.74 -1.61 -20.02
CA GLY A 16 9.68 -2.13 -21.01
C GLY A 16 11.20 -1.91 -20.81
N THR A 17 11.64 -1.09 -19.86
CA THR A 17 13.07 -0.88 -19.54
C THR A 17 13.55 -1.58 -18.27
N ALA A 18 12.68 -2.30 -17.57
CA ALA A 18 13.05 -2.91 -16.29
C ALA A 18 13.78 -4.25 -16.48
N GLY A 19 14.88 -4.43 -15.74
CA GLY A 19 15.76 -5.59 -15.84
C GLY A 19 15.08 -6.94 -15.56
N LYS A 20 15.66 -8.03 -16.08
CA LYS A 20 15.18 -9.40 -15.85
C LYS A 20 15.09 -9.67 -14.35
N GLY A 21 13.89 -9.92 -13.85
CA GLY A 21 13.60 -10.21 -12.44
C GLY A 21 12.93 -9.07 -11.67
N SER A 22 12.78 -7.90 -12.28
CA SER A 22 12.02 -6.81 -11.67
C SER A 22 10.54 -7.15 -11.59
N MET A 23 9.93 -6.91 -10.43
CA MET A 23 8.51 -7.17 -10.16
C MET A 23 7.94 -6.03 -9.32
N MET A 24 6.84 -5.44 -9.79
CA MET A 24 6.12 -4.43 -9.04
C MET A 24 5.11 -5.12 -8.15
N VAL A 25 5.24 -4.93 -6.84
CA VAL A 25 4.34 -5.50 -5.82
C VAL A 25 3.56 -4.37 -5.16
N ARG A 26 2.23 -4.46 -5.14
CA ARG A 26 1.36 -3.44 -4.55
C ARG A 26 0.10 -4.03 -3.95
N VAL A 27 -0.40 -3.42 -2.89
CA VAL A 27 -1.74 -3.67 -2.33
C VAL A 27 -2.58 -2.42 -2.49
N THR A 28 -3.85 -2.58 -2.83
CA THR A 28 -4.78 -1.43 -2.93
C THR A 28 -5.34 -1.12 -1.55
N ILE A 29 -5.14 0.11 -1.08
CA ILE A 29 -5.78 0.62 0.14
C ILE A 29 -7.22 1.01 -0.20
N PRO A 30 -8.24 0.51 0.52
CA PRO A 30 -9.63 0.92 0.33
C PRO A 30 -9.81 2.43 0.51
N SER A 31 -10.69 3.04 -0.28
CA SER A 31 -10.96 4.48 -0.22
C SER A 31 -11.49 4.92 1.16
N GLU A 32 -12.18 4.04 1.87
CA GLU A 32 -12.65 4.26 3.25
C GLU A 32 -11.48 4.54 4.20
N PHE A 33 -10.34 3.86 4.04
CA PHE A 33 -9.18 4.02 4.93
C PHE A 33 -8.42 5.29 4.56
N VAL A 34 -8.29 5.58 3.26
CA VAL A 34 -7.70 6.82 2.76
C VAL A 34 -8.46 8.02 3.31
N LYS A 35 -9.79 7.98 3.31
CA LYS A 35 -10.65 9.00 3.91
C LYS A 35 -10.46 9.09 5.43
N ALA A 36 -10.45 7.95 6.12
CA ALA A 36 -10.29 7.91 7.58
C ALA A 36 -8.91 8.43 8.04
N LEU A 37 -7.86 8.24 7.25
CA LEU A 37 -6.51 8.75 7.51
C LEU A 37 -6.30 10.18 6.96
N GLU A 38 -7.33 10.77 6.34
CA GLU A 38 -7.27 12.10 5.72
C GLU A 38 -6.07 12.24 4.76
N ILE A 39 -5.83 11.19 3.98
CA ILE A 39 -4.81 11.17 2.93
C ILE A 39 -5.39 11.86 1.70
N THR A 40 -4.71 12.89 1.21
CA THR A 40 -5.14 13.69 0.04
C THR A 40 -4.07 13.67 -1.05
N PRO A 41 -4.37 14.11 -2.29
CA PRO A 41 -3.35 14.22 -3.34
C PRO A 41 -2.14 15.09 -2.94
N GLU A 42 -2.37 16.08 -2.08
CA GLU A 42 -1.37 17.01 -1.53
C GLU A 42 -0.63 16.40 -0.33
N ASN A 43 -1.33 15.61 0.51
CA ASN A 43 -0.76 14.92 1.66
C ASN A 43 -0.96 13.39 1.52
N LYS A 44 -0.11 12.79 0.69
CA LYS A 44 -0.16 11.37 0.30
C LYS A 44 0.95 10.50 0.90
N GLU A 45 1.71 11.06 1.82
CA GLU A 45 2.82 10.35 2.45
C GLU A 45 2.31 9.45 3.57
N VAL A 46 2.88 8.24 3.60
CA VAL A 46 2.59 7.24 4.61
C VAL A 46 3.88 6.58 5.03
N ILE A 47 3.95 6.20 6.30
CA ILE A 47 5.02 5.38 6.84
C ILE A 47 4.55 3.93 6.79
N VAL A 48 5.36 3.06 6.18
CA VAL A 48 5.10 1.62 6.11
C VAL A 48 6.16 0.90 6.93
N SER A 49 5.75 0.21 7.99
CA SER A 49 6.64 -0.54 8.88
C SER A 49 6.29 -2.03 8.91
N LEU A 50 7.28 -2.88 9.18
CA LEU A 50 7.11 -4.31 9.40
C LEU A 50 7.40 -4.60 10.88
N LYS A 51 6.37 -5.00 11.63
CA LYS A 51 6.49 -5.32 13.06
C LYS A 51 5.61 -6.51 13.38
N ASP A 52 6.12 -7.45 14.18
CA ASP A 52 5.38 -8.64 14.63
C ASP A 52 4.70 -9.41 13.49
N ASN A 53 5.41 -9.55 12.36
CA ASN A 53 4.92 -10.18 11.12
C ASN A 53 3.68 -9.50 10.51
N LYS A 54 3.48 -8.20 10.78
CA LYS A 54 2.41 -7.37 10.23
C LYS A 54 3.01 -6.16 9.51
N ILE A 55 2.40 -5.82 8.37
CA ILE A 55 2.64 -4.54 7.71
C ILE A 55 1.70 -3.52 8.36
N ILE A 56 2.27 -2.46 8.91
CA ILE A 56 1.54 -1.34 9.51
C ILE A 56 1.73 -0.13 8.59
N ILE A 57 0.63 0.54 8.25
CA ILE A 57 0.62 1.74 7.41
C ILE A 57 0.01 2.87 8.22
N GLU A 58 0.78 3.95 8.39
CA GLU A 58 0.40 5.11 9.19
C GLU A 58 0.58 6.38 8.37
N LYS A 59 -0.18 7.43 8.67
CA LYS A 59 0.03 8.76 8.09
C LYS A 59 1.41 9.27 8.52
N ALA A 60 2.15 9.88 7.59
CA ALA A 60 3.45 10.51 7.86
C ALA A 60 3.30 11.83 8.62
#